data_AF-A0A940AHM8-F1
#
_entry.id   AF-A0A940AHM8-F1
#
_cell.length_a   1.000
_cell.length_b   1.000
_cell.length_c   1.000
_cell.angle_alpha   90.00
_cell.angle_beta   90.00
_cell.angle_gamma   90.00
#
_symmetry.space_group_name_H-M   'P 1'
#
loop_
_entity.id
_entity.type
_entity.pdbx_description
1 polymer ?
#
loop_
_entity_poly.entity_id
_entity_poly.type
_entity_poly.pdbx_seq_one_letter_code
_entity_poly.pdbx_strand_id
1 'polypeptide(L)'
;ICMNTRSRIALSGRNFLLRSAVSVLILALVGGGFYQFWLCSLAGSPLTAIHRFLLGLILISAASLLLVRLCVPAVANRLAFGLLFPRNYLKEAPISLSPVQGLMAAGRFREAEEQLVRLSREHPGNAQIALLLLNLYENRLGQHQSAVETAENYLTSGAARPGPDHFRLLMRYADFLQGTEREKELEERLNFEIKHWRLTASESAAVHARLAALHRNQSGGK
;
A
#
# COMPACT_ATOMS: atom_id res chain seq x y z
N ILE A 1 -24.27 -8.45 -2.61
CA ILE A 1 -24.85 -7.10 -2.43
C ILE A 1 -24.22 -6.18 -3.48
N CYS A 2 -24.77 -6.16 -4.69
CA CYS A 2 -24.29 -5.31 -5.79
C CYS A 2 -25.01 -3.96 -5.74
N MET A 3 -24.39 -2.95 -5.12
CA MET A 3 -24.88 -1.58 -5.22
C MET A 3 -24.53 -0.98 -6.59
N ASN A 4 -25.57 -0.51 -7.25
CA ASN A 4 -25.63 0.09 -8.58
C ASN A 4 -24.69 1.31 -8.75
N THR A 5 -23.76 1.22 -9.69
CA THR A 5 -22.74 2.23 -10.04
C THR A 5 -23.33 3.56 -10.52
N ARG A 6 -24.58 3.60 -11.00
CA ARG A 6 -25.25 4.86 -11.40
C ARG A 6 -25.53 5.81 -10.23
N SER A 7 -25.68 5.31 -9.00
CA SER A 7 -25.95 6.14 -7.83
C SER A 7 -24.74 6.98 -7.37
N ARG A 8 -23.51 6.50 -7.61
CA ARG A 8 -22.28 7.21 -7.19
C ARG A 8 -21.97 8.44 -8.04
N ILE A 9 -22.35 8.44 -9.32
CA ILE A 9 -22.08 9.54 -10.24
C ILE A 9 -22.99 10.74 -9.92
N ALA A 10 -24.26 10.49 -9.60
CA ALA A 10 -25.22 11.54 -9.23
C ALA A 10 -24.88 12.24 -7.90
N LEU A 11 -24.38 11.50 -6.91
CA LEU A 11 -23.93 12.07 -5.62
C LEU A 11 -22.63 12.88 -5.74
N SER A 12 -21.77 12.58 -6.72
CA SER A 12 -20.52 13.31 -6.95
C SER A 12 -20.76 14.71 -7.54
N GLY A 13 -21.73 14.85 -8.46
CA GLY A 13 -22.04 16.14 -9.10
C GLY A 13 -22.60 17.19 -8.13
N ARG A 14 -23.45 16.77 -7.19
CA ARG A 14 -24.08 17.68 -6.20
C ARG A 14 -23.06 18.28 -5.23
N ASN A 15 -22.03 17.51 -4.88
CA ASN A 15 -20.93 17.99 -4.03
C ASN A 15 -19.98 18.93 -4.77
N PHE A 16 -19.86 18.82 -6.10
CA PHE A 16 -19.04 19.71 -6.90
C PHE A 16 -19.65 21.11 -6.96
N LEU A 17 -20.94 21.22 -7.29
CA LEU A 17 -21.66 22.49 -7.38
C LEU A 17 -21.68 23.23 -6.03
N LEU A 18 -21.90 22.50 -4.94
CA LEU A 18 -21.88 23.08 -3.59
C LEU A 18 -20.49 23.63 -3.23
N ARG A 19 -19.42 22.91 -3.56
CA ARG A 19 -18.04 23.36 -3.31
C ARG A 19 -17.68 24.59 -4.12
N SER A 20 -18.07 24.65 -5.40
CA SER A 20 -17.83 25.84 -6.22
C SER A 20 -18.59 27.06 -5.70
N ALA A 21 -19.86 26.89 -5.30
CA ALA A 21 -20.66 27.99 -4.75
C ALA A 21 -20.04 28.55 -3.45
N VAL A 22 -19.56 27.67 -2.57
CA VAL A 22 -18.96 28.09 -1.31
C VAL A 22 -17.59 28.76 -1.52
N SER A 23 -16.77 28.30 -2.46
CA SER A 23 -15.52 28.97 -2.81
C SER A 23 -15.76 30.40 -3.34
N VAL A 24 -16.78 30.58 -4.19
CA VAL A 24 -17.18 31.90 -4.69
C VAL A 24 -17.67 32.80 -3.55
N LEU A 25 -18.45 32.26 -2.60
CA LEU A 25 -18.90 32.99 -1.42
C LEU A 25 -17.73 33.47 -0.55
N ILE A 26 -16.74 32.61 -0.30
CA ILE A 26 -15.55 32.97 0.49
C ILE A 26 -14.77 34.09 -0.21
N LEU A 27 -14.55 33.98 -1.52
CA LEU A 27 -13.88 35.03 -2.30
C LEU A 27 -14.64 36.35 -2.27
N ALA A 28 -15.97 36.32 -2.37
CA ALA A 28 -16.81 37.50 -2.27
C ALA A 28 -16.73 38.16 -0.88
N LEU A 29 -16.72 37.37 0.20
CA LEU A 29 -16.59 37.89 1.57
C LEU A 29 -15.22 38.52 1.82
N VAL A 30 -14.13 37.88 1.37
CA VAL A 30 -12.78 38.42 1.48
C VAL A 30 -12.65 39.70 0.66
N GLY A 31 -13.09 39.68 -0.61
CA GLY A 31 -13.08 40.85 -1.49
C GLY A 31 -13.92 42.00 -0.93
N GLY A 32 -15.10 41.71 -0.38
CA GLY A 32 -15.94 42.69 0.29
C GLY A 32 -15.28 43.30 1.52
N GLY A 33 -14.59 42.50 2.33
CA GLY A 33 -13.82 42.98 3.47
C GLY A 33 -12.68 43.92 3.07
N PHE A 34 -11.90 43.55 2.05
CA PHE A 34 -10.84 44.42 1.50
C PHE A 34 -11.39 45.70 0.87
N TYR A 35 -12.53 45.62 0.19
CA TYR A 35 -13.20 46.79 -0.39
C TYR A 35 -13.66 47.77 0.69
N GLN A 36 -14.20 47.28 1.81
CA GLN A 36 -14.56 48.12 2.96
C GLN A 36 -13.33 48.79 3.59
N PHE A 37 -12.21 48.07 3.65
CA PHE A 37 -10.94 48.64 4.12
C PHE A 37 -10.41 49.72 3.17
N TRP A 38 -10.52 49.52 1.86
CA TRP A 38 -10.18 50.54 0.87
C TRP A 38 -11.09 51.77 0.97
N LEU A 39 -12.39 51.57 1.17
CA LEU A 39 -13.32 52.68 1.40
C LEU A 39 -13.09 53.42 2.73
N CYS A 40 -12.43 52.78 3.70
CA CYS A 40 -12.03 53.42 4.94
C CYS A 40 -10.95 54.49 4.72
N SER A 41 -10.02 54.29 3.77
CA SER A 41 -8.97 55.27 3.48
C SER A 41 -9.49 56.52 2.76
N LEU A 42 -10.67 56.42 2.14
CA LEU A 42 -11.37 57.50 1.44
C LEU A 42 -12.42 58.21 2.31
N ALA A 43 -12.58 57.80 3.58
CA ALA A 43 -13.60 58.35 4.45
C ALA A 43 -13.21 59.75 4.96
N GLY A 44 -14.03 60.76 4.65
CA GLY A 44 -13.83 62.13 5.12
C GLY A 44 -14.17 62.38 6.59
N SER A 45 -14.83 61.42 7.27
CA SER A 45 -15.19 61.55 8.69
C SER A 45 -14.73 60.33 9.51
N PRO A 46 -14.23 60.54 10.74
CA PRO A 46 -13.68 59.46 11.56
C PRO A 46 -14.73 58.41 11.95
N LEU A 47 -15.99 58.82 12.15
CA LEU A 47 -17.09 57.92 12.49
C LEU A 47 -17.38 56.92 11.36
N THR A 48 -17.36 57.39 10.10
CA THR A 48 -17.59 56.51 8.93
C THR A 48 -16.42 55.56 8.69
N ALA A 49 -15.20 56.00 8.97
CA ALA A 49 -14.01 55.14 8.94
C ALA A 49 -14.13 53.98 9.95
N ILE A 50 -14.49 54.27 11.20
CA ILE A 50 -14.65 53.24 12.25
C ILE A 50 -15.73 52.22 11.86
N HIS A 51 -16.87 52.67 11.34
CA HIS A 51 -17.95 51.76 10.96
C HIS A 51 -17.53 50.83 9.81
N ARG A 52 -16.87 51.36 8.78
CA ARG A 52 -16.36 50.56 7.64
C ARG A 52 -15.29 49.57 8.07
N PHE A 53 -14.41 49.97 8.98
CA PHE A 53 -13.38 49.09 9.53
C PHE A 53 -13.99 47.90 10.29
N LEU A 54 -14.96 48.15 11.18
CA LEU A 54 -15.65 47.07 11.92
C LEU A 54 -16.39 46.12 10.98
N LEU A 55 -17.07 46.65 9.96
CA LEU A 55 -17.78 45.83 8.98
C LEU A 55 -16.81 44.93 8.18
N GLY A 56 -15.66 45.47 7.77
CA GLY A 56 -14.62 44.70 7.09
C GLY A 56 -14.06 43.57 7.96
N LEU A 57 -13.84 43.82 9.24
CA LEU A 57 -13.33 42.83 10.20
C LEU A 57 -14.31 41.67 10.39
N ILE A 58 -15.61 41.97 10.50
CA ILE A 58 -16.67 40.96 10.60
C ILE A 58 -16.70 40.07 9.35
N LEU A 59 -16.61 40.65 8.15
CA LEU A 59 -16.63 39.91 6.89
C LEU A 59 -15.42 38.98 6.74
N ILE A 60 -14.22 39.45 7.09
CA ILE A 60 -12.99 38.64 7.04
C ILE A 60 -13.02 37.52 8.08
N SER A 61 -13.50 37.80 9.29
CA SER A 61 -13.65 36.81 10.35
C SER A 61 -14.62 35.69 9.94
N ALA A 62 -15.78 36.05 9.37
CA ALA A 62 -16.75 35.10 8.86
C ALA A 62 -16.15 34.22 7.74
N ALA A 63 -15.41 34.81 6.79
CA ALA A 63 -14.75 34.07 5.72
C ALA A 63 -13.71 33.07 6.27
N SER A 64 -12.92 33.48 7.27
CA SER A 64 -11.91 32.64 7.91
C SER A 64 -12.53 31.42 8.60
N LEU A 65 -13.60 31.61 9.39
CA LEU A 65 -14.31 30.51 10.04
C LEU A 65 -14.88 29.50 9.04
N LEU A 66 -15.44 30.00 7.94
CA LEU A 66 -16.00 29.19 6.86
C LEU A 66 -14.89 28.37 6.17
N LEU A 67 -13.75 28.99 5.90
CA LEU A 67 -12.57 28.34 5.32
C LEU A 67 -12.03 27.23 6.23
N VAL A 68 -11.86 27.50 7.53
CA VAL A 68 -11.40 26.49 8.50
C VAL A 68 -12.36 25.30 8.52
N ARG A 69 -13.67 25.54 8.63
CA ARG A 69 -14.66 24.46 8.73
C ARG A 69 -14.70 23.55 7.50
N LEU A 70 -14.40 24.07 6.30
CA LEU A 70 -14.49 23.31 5.05
C LEU A 70 -13.15 22.74 4.59
N CYS A 71 -12.07 23.52 4.71
CA CYS A 71 -10.76 23.12 4.26
C CYS A 71 -10.10 22.17 5.25
N VAL A 72 -10.25 22.36 6.57
CA VAL A 72 -9.57 21.52 7.56
C VAL A 72 -9.98 20.05 7.44
N PRO A 73 -11.26 19.65 7.36
CA PRO A 73 -11.61 18.23 7.21
C PRO A 73 -11.10 17.63 5.90
N ALA A 74 -11.10 18.41 4.81
CA ALA A 74 -10.63 17.94 3.51
C ALA A 74 -9.11 17.77 3.46
N VAL A 75 -8.37 18.70 4.03
CA VAL A 75 -6.90 18.68 4.12
C VAL A 75 -6.46 17.65 5.16
N ALA A 76 -7.09 17.61 6.34
CA ALA A 76 -6.82 16.63 7.38
C ALA A 76 -7.05 15.20 6.87
N ASN A 77 -8.12 14.94 6.11
CA ASN A 77 -8.29 13.62 5.49
C ASN A 77 -7.18 13.33 4.47
N ARG A 78 -6.82 14.28 3.59
CA ARG A 78 -5.73 14.06 2.62
C ARG A 78 -4.38 13.80 3.29
N LEU A 79 -4.07 14.54 4.35
CA LEU A 79 -2.83 14.39 5.10
C LEU A 79 -2.84 13.15 5.98
N ALA A 80 -3.93 12.85 6.69
CA ALA A 80 -4.06 11.63 7.49
C ALA A 80 -3.94 10.38 6.61
N PHE A 81 -4.58 10.36 5.43
CA PHE A 81 -4.41 9.23 4.52
C PHE A 81 -3.02 9.20 3.87
N GLY A 82 -2.42 10.35 3.54
CA GLY A 82 -1.08 10.39 2.95
C GLY A 82 0.04 9.98 3.93
N LEU A 83 -0.11 10.34 5.20
CA LEU A 83 0.90 10.17 6.24
C LEU A 83 0.72 8.87 7.04
N LEU A 84 -0.52 8.45 7.32
CA LEU A 84 -0.82 7.27 8.13
C LEU A 84 -1.16 6.02 7.30
N PHE A 85 -1.62 6.18 6.05
CA PHE A 85 -2.06 5.05 5.22
C PHE A 85 -1.56 5.17 3.78
N PRO A 86 -0.27 4.92 3.51
CA PRO A 86 0.27 4.93 2.15
C PRO A 86 -0.52 3.94 1.27
N ARG A 87 -1.39 4.49 0.42
CA ARG A 87 -2.34 3.78 -0.46
C ARG A 87 -1.69 2.88 -1.51
N ASN A 88 -0.36 2.83 -1.55
CA ASN A 88 0.38 2.06 -2.54
C ASN A 88 0.26 0.53 -2.34
N TYR A 89 -0.37 0.06 -1.25
CA TYR A 89 -0.50 -1.37 -0.93
C TYR A 89 -1.92 -1.96 -1.03
N LEU A 90 -2.95 -1.18 -1.42
CA LEU A 90 -4.35 -1.64 -1.45
C LEU A 90 -4.91 -1.73 -2.89
N LYS A 91 -4.23 -2.46 -3.78
CA LYS A 91 -4.75 -2.68 -5.15
C LYS A 91 -5.57 -3.96 -5.33
N GLU A 92 -5.53 -4.91 -4.41
CA GLU A 92 -6.31 -6.14 -4.51
C GLU A 92 -6.99 -6.45 -3.17
N ALA A 93 -8.24 -6.92 -3.22
CA ALA A 93 -8.94 -7.37 -2.03
C ALA A 93 -8.10 -8.50 -1.38
N PRO A 94 -7.90 -8.48 -0.05
CA PRO A 94 -7.12 -9.52 0.61
C PRO A 94 -7.77 -10.87 0.33
N ILE A 95 -6.98 -11.82 -0.17
CA ILE A 95 -7.43 -13.21 -0.33
C ILE A 95 -7.84 -13.71 1.05
N SER A 96 -9.05 -14.26 1.17
CA SER A 96 -9.53 -14.80 2.43
C SER A 96 -8.78 -16.09 2.76
N LEU A 97 -7.66 -15.98 3.48
CA LEU A 97 -6.91 -17.11 4.01
C LEU A 97 -7.51 -17.65 5.32
N SER A 98 -8.51 -16.96 5.88
CA SER A 98 -9.17 -17.34 7.13
C SER A 98 -9.73 -18.78 7.15
N PRO A 99 -10.37 -19.29 6.08
CA PRO A 99 -10.83 -20.68 6.05
C PRO A 99 -9.67 -21.70 6.13
N VAL A 100 -8.59 -21.46 5.39
CA VAL A 100 -7.38 -22.31 5.41
C VAL A 100 -6.75 -22.32 6.81
N GLN A 101 -6.63 -21.15 7.43
CA GLN A 101 -6.10 -21.04 8.78
C GLN A 101 -6.97 -21.78 9.79
N GLY A 102 -8.30 -21.76 9.63
CA GLY A 102 -9.23 -22.55 10.43
C GLY A 102 -9.00 -24.07 10.27
N LEU A 103 -8.81 -24.55 9.05
CA LEU A 103 -8.48 -25.96 8.79
C LEU A 103 -7.13 -26.36 9.41
N MET A 104 -6.11 -25.51 9.29
CA MET A 104 -4.80 -25.74 9.91
C MET A 104 -4.88 -25.77 11.44
N ALA A 105 -5.66 -24.86 12.04
CA ALA A 105 -5.88 -24.82 13.49
C ALA A 105 -6.63 -26.06 13.99
N ALA A 106 -7.54 -26.61 13.18
CA ALA A 106 -8.26 -27.85 13.45
C ALA A 106 -7.44 -29.13 13.15
N GLY A 107 -6.18 -29.02 12.72
CA GLY A 107 -5.33 -30.16 12.37
C GLY A 107 -5.70 -30.86 11.05
N ARG A 108 -6.62 -30.29 10.25
CA ARG A 108 -7.08 -30.83 8.97
C ARG A 108 -6.13 -30.45 7.83
N PHE A 109 -4.88 -30.93 7.92
CA PHE A 109 -3.79 -30.48 7.05
C PHE A 109 -3.98 -30.84 5.57
N ARG A 110 -4.55 -32.00 5.26
CA ARG A 110 -4.80 -32.40 3.85
C ARG A 110 -5.83 -31.50 3.16
N GLU A 111 -6.89 -31.13 3.87
CA GLU A 111 -7.90 -30.21 3.31
C GLU A 111 -7.35 -28.79 3.18
N ALA A 112 -6.52 -28.36 4.14
CA ALA A 112 -5.81 -27.09 4.04
C ALA A 112 -4.88 -27.06 2.82
N GLU A 113 -4.18 -28.17 2.55
CA GLU A 113 -3.35 -28.34 1.36
C GLU A 113 -4.17 -28.21 0.07
N GLU A 114 -5.25 -28.99 -0.07
CA GLU A 114 -6.12 -28.95 -1.26
C GLU A 114 -6.64 -27.53 -1.53
N GLN A 115 -7.06 -26.84 -0.47
CA GLN A 115 -7.55 -25.46 -0.58
C GLN A 115 -6.43 -24.49 -0.97
N LEU A 116 -5.23 -24.63 -0.41
CA LEU A 116 -4.08 -23.81 -0.75
C LEU A 116 -3.57 -24.06 -2.18
N VAL A 117 -3.55 -25.31 -2.65
CA VAL A 117 -3.19 -25.66 -4.03
C VAL A 117 -4.18 -25.02 -5.00
N ARG A 118 -5.48 -25.05 -4.69
CA ARG A 118 -6.50 -24.37 -5.49
C ARG A 118 -6.26 -22.86 -5.52
N LEU A 119 -6.05 -22.23 -4.37
CA LEU A 119 -5.77 -20.79 -4.28
C LEU A 119 -4.47 -20.41 -5.01
N SER A 120 -3.46 -21.26 -5.00
CA SER A 120 -2.20 -21.04 -5.73
C SER A 120 -2.42 -21.02 -7.24
N ARG A 121 -3.31 -21.86 -7.76
CA ARG A 121 -3.70 -21.84 -9.18
C ARG A 121 -4.53 -20.60 -9.55
N GLU A 122 -5.42 -20.17 -8.67
CA GLU A 122 -6.23 -18.96 -8.86
C GLU A 122 -5.37 -17.68 -8.76
N HIS A 123 -4.31 -17.71 -7.95
CA HIS A 123 -3.45 -16.56 -7.66
C HIS A 123 -1.94 -16.94 -7.69
N PRO A 124 -1.39 -17.28 -8.88
CA PRO A 124 -0.02 -17.79 -9.00
C PRO A 124 1.06 -16.79 -8.57
N GLY A 125 0.77 -15.49 -8.60
CA GLY A 125 1.67 -14.42 -8.19
C GLY A 125 1.67 -14.08 -6.69
N ASN A 126 0.95 -14.84 -5.86
CA ASN A 126 0.86 -14.55 -4.44
C ASN A 126 1.86 -15.35 -3.60
N ALA A 127 2.94 -14.68 -3.18
CA ALA A 127 3.98 -15.27 -2.33
C ALA A 127 3.47 -15.83 -1.00
N GLN A 128 2.43 -15.23 -0.42
CA GLN A 128 1.90 -15.65 0.88
C GLN A 128 1.27 -17.05 0.79
N ILE A 129 0.57 -17.36 -0.30
CA ILE A 129 0.01 -18.69 -0.54
C ILE A 129 1.13 -19.71 -0.70
N ALA A 130 2.14 -19.39 -1.51
CA ALA A 130 3.29 -20.27 -1.73
C ALA A 130 4.09 -20.52 -0.44
N LEU A 131 4.28 -19.49 0.39
CA LEU A 131 4.88 -19.65 1.72
C LEU A 131 4.05 -20.54 2.65
N LEU A 132 2.72 -20.40 2.64
CA LEU A 132 1.85 -21.25 3.46
C LEU A 132 1.92 -22.71 3.03
N LEU A 133 1.91 -23.00 1.72
CA LEU A 133 2.11 -24.36 1.19
C LEU A 133 3.47 -24.91 1.58
N LEU A 134 4.54 -24.14 1.37
CA LEU A 134 5.90 -24.52 1.74
C LEU A 134 5.99 -24.88 3.23
N ASN A 135 5.46 -24.04 4.11
CA ASN A 135 5.46 -24.28 5.56
C ASN A 135 4.62 -25.50 5.95
N LEU A 136 3.49 -25.73 5.27
CA LEU A 136 2.63 -26.89 5.50
C LEU A 136 3.37 -28.19 5.12
N TYR A 137 4.02 -28.20 3.95
CA TYR A 137 4.80 -29.33 3.48
C TYR A 137 5.97 -29.66 4.40
N GLU A 138 6.75 -28.67 4.79
CA GLU A 138 7.92 -28.86 5.64
C GLU A 138 7.55 -29.26 7.07
N ASN A 139 6.62 -28.54 7.71
CA ASN A 139 6.44 -28.65 9.16
C ASN A 139 5.33 -29.61 9.58
N ARG A 140 4.38 -29.94 8.68
CA ARG A 140 3.21 -30.76 9.02
C ARG A 140 3.13 -32.05 8.23
N LEU A 141 3.50 -32.02 6.94
CA LEU A 141 3.40 -33.19 6.07
C LEU A 141 4.73 -33.92 5.88
N GLY A 142 5.88 -33.31 6.24
CA GLY A 142 7.20 -33.89 6.06
C GLY A 142 7.61 -34.07 4.59
N GLN A 143 6.95 -33.36 3.68
CA GLN A 143 7.13 -33.48 2.23
C GLN A 143 8.13 -32.44 1.73
N HIS A 144 9.40 -32.64 2.07
CA HIS A 144 10.46 -31.68 1.75
C HIS A 144 10.53 -31.36 0.24
N GLN A 145 10.45 -32.39 -0.62
CA GLN A 145 10.50 -32.20 -2.07
C GLN A 145 9.36 -31.31 -2.58
N SER A 146 8.14 -31.50 -2.09
CA SER A 146 6.98 -30.66 -2.45
C SER A 146 7.12 -29.22 -1.97
N ALA A 147 7.83 -29.00 -0.85
CA ALA A 147 8.16 -27.66 -0.37
C ALA A 147 9.13 -26.93 -1.32
N VAL A 148 10.16 -27.63 -1.81
CA VAL A 148 11.11 -27.09 -2.79
C VAL A 148 10.40 -26.77 -4.11
N GLU A 149 9.62 -27.70 -4.63
CA GLU A 149 8.85 -27.53 -5.87
C GLU A 149 7.87 -26.35 -5.77
N THR A 150 7.24 -26.15 -4.62
CA THR A 150 6.34 -25.00 -4.39
C THR A 150 7.08 -23.67 -4.53
N ALA A 151 8.27 -23.55 -3.92
CA ALA A 151 9.07 -22.34 -4.05
C ALA A 151 9.57 -22.14 -5.48
N GLU A 152 10.06 -23.20 -6.12
CA GLU A 152 10.58 -23.17 -7.48
C GLU A 152 9.50 -22.75 -8.48
N ASN A 153 8.31 -23.36 -8.41
CA ASN A 153 7.17 -23.02 -9.25
C ASN A 153 6.77 -21.57 -9.09
N TYR A 154 6.72 -21.05 -7.86
CA TYR A 154 6.41 -19.64 -7.62
C TYR A 154 7.46 -18.72 -8.26
N LEU A 155 8.75 -18.96 -8.01
CA LEU A 155 9.85 -18.12 -8.50
C LEU A 155 10.00 -18.17 -10.03
N THR A 156 9.66 -19.30 -10.67
CA THR A 156 9.76 -19.48 -12.14
C THR A 156 8.49 -19.08 -12.89
N SER A 157 7.34 -18.97 -12.22
CA SER A 157 6.02 -18.75 -12.85
C SER A 157 5.88 -17.49 -13.72
N GLY A 158 6.80 -16.53 -13.63
CA GLY A 158 6.69 -15.21 -14.28
C GLY A 158 5.58 -14.31 -13.70
N ALA A 159 4.70 -14.86 -12.86
CA ALA A 159 3.65 -14.15 -12.14
C ALA A 159 4.12 -13.63 -10.77
N ALA A 160 5.34 -14.00 -10.35
CA ALA A 160 5.91 -13.61 -9.06
C ALA A 160 5.88 -12.10 -8.87
N ARG A 161 5.43 -11.66 -7.69
CA ARG A 161 5.34 -10.24 -7.33
C ARG A 161 6.36 -9.91 -6.23
N PRO A 162 7.10 -8.80 -6.37
CA PRO A 162 8.06 -8.39 -5.36
C PRO A 162 7.32 -7.96 -4.10
N GLY A 163 7.88 -8.32 -2.95
CA GLY A 163 7.35 -7.96 -1.65
C GLY A 163 8.01 -8.77 -0.53
N PRO A 164 7.71 -8.44 0.74
CA PRO A 164 8.36 -9.07 1.88
C PRO A 164 8.22 -10.60 1.89
N ASP A 165 7.06 -11.12 1.50
CA ASP A 165 6.81 -12.56 1.45
C ASP A 165 7.53 -13.24 0.27
N HIS A 166 7.68 -12.54 -0.87
CA HIS A 166 8.50 -13.06 -1.97
C HIS A 166 9.96 -13.19 -1.52
N PHE A 167 10.51 -12.18 -0.84
CA PHE A 167 11.87 -12.24 -0.32
C PHE A 167 12.06 -13.37 0.70
N ARG A 168 11.11 -13.55 1.63
CA ARG A 168 11.12 -14.68 2.57
C ARG A 168 11.14 -16.03 1.87
N LEU A 169 10.34 -16.16 0.81
CA LEU A 169 10.28 -17.38 0.01
C LEU A 169 11.60 -17.62 -0.74
N LEU A 170 12.21 -16.57 -1.29
CA LEU A 170 13.52 -16.65 -1.94
C LEU A 170 14.61 -17.12 -0.97
N MET A 171 14.63 -16.59 0.26
CA MET A 171 15.60 -17.03 1.27
C MET A 171 15.37 -18.48 1.71
N ARG A 172 14.11 -18.88 1.93
CA ARG A 172 13.74 -20.27 2.21
C ARG A 172 14.17 -21.22 1.09
N TYR A 173 13.96 -20.83 -0.16
CA TYR A 173 14.42 -21.58 -1.33
C TYR A 173 15.95 -21.70 -1.35
N ALA A 174 16.65 -20.62 -1.02
CA ALA A 174 18.10 -20.63 -0.88
C ALA A 174 18.57 -21.58 0.23
N ASP A 175 17.82 -21.72 1.32
CA ASP A 175 18.09 -22.68 2.40
C ASP A 175 17.95 -24.12 1.94
N PHE A 176 16.95 -24.42 1.10
CA PHE A 176 16.77 -25.76 0.55
C PHE A 176 17.86 -26.17 -0.46
N LEU A 177 18.38 -25.22 -1.24
CA LEU A 177 19.40 -25.53 -2.25
C LEU A 177 20.84 -25.43 -1.74
N GLN A 178 21.05 -24.95 -0.51
CA GLN A 178 22.40 -24.84 0.05
C GLN A 178 23.04 -26.23 0.22
N GLY A 179 24.27 -26.41 -0.29
CA GLY A 179 24.99 -27.68 -0.24
C GLY A 179 24.50 -28.73 -1.24
N THR A 180 23.62 -28.36 -2.17
CA THR A 180 23.16 -29.25 -3.25
C THR A 180 23.92 -28.97 -4.56
N GLU A 181 23.83 -29.89 -5.53
CA GLU A 181 24.41 -29.66 -6.87
C GLU A 181 23.75 -28.48 -7.63
N ARG A 182 22.62 -27.98 -7.13
CA ARG A 182 21.85 -26.87 -7.70
C ARG A 182 22.30 -25.48 -7.19
N GLU A 183 23.43 -25.38 -6.49
CA GLU A 183 23.94 -24.09 -6.00
C GLU A 183 24.18 -23.05 -7.12
N LYS A 184 24.54 -23.51 -8.34
CA LYS A 184 24.71 -22.62 -9.50
C LYS A 184 23.39 -21.98 -9.94
N GLU A 185 22.30 -22.76 -10.00
CA GLU A 185 20.97 -22.22 -10.29
C GLU A 185 20.52 -21.21 -9.23
N LEU A 186 20.82 -21.50 -7.96
CA LEU A 186 20.53 -20.57 -6.88
C LEU A 186 21.29 -19.24 -7.06
N GLU A 187 22.57 -19.30 -7.39
CA GLU A 187 23.39 -18.10 -7.66
C GLU A 187 22.81 -17.25 -8.80
N GLU A 188 22.48 -17.87 -9.93
CA GLU A 188 21.85 -17.18 -11.07
C GLU A 188 20.53 -16.53 -10.68
N ARG A 189 19.70 -17.24 -9.90
CA ARG A 189 18.44 -16.70 -9.39
C ARG A 189 18.67 -15.49 -8.49
N LEU A 190 19.56 -15.58 -7.50
CA LEU A 190 19.82 -14.47 -6.57
C LEU A 190 20.35 -13.23 -7.32
N ASN A 191 21.21 -13.43 -8.32
CA ASN A 191 21.69 -12.35 -9.19
C ASN A 191 20.56 -11.75 -10.04
N PHE A 192 19.65 -12.58 -10.56
CA PHE A 192 18.46 -12.12 -11.26
C PHE A 192 17.61 -11.21 -10.37
N GLU A 193 17.36 -11.61 -9.11
CA GLU A 193 16.53 -10.87 -8.16
C GLU A 193 17.12 -9.50 -7.81
N ILE A 194 18.44 -9.41 -7.61
CA ILE A 194 19.15 -8.13 -7.38
C ILE A 194 19.00 -7.19 -8.58
N LYS A 195 19.08 -7.72 -9.80
CA LYS A 195 19.04 -6.91 -11.02
C LYS A 195 17.63 -6.43 -11.38
N HIS A 196 16.62 -7.26 -11.14
CA HIS A 196 15.26 -7.01 -11.63
C HIS A 196 14.35 -6.32 -10.61
N TRP A 197 14.62 -6.43 -9.31
CA TRP A 197 13.75 -5.86 -8.28
C TRP A 197 14.45 -4.82 -7.42
N ARG A 198 13.66 -3.85 -6.96
CA ARG A 198 14.11 -2.88 -5.96
C ARG A 198 14.04 -3.50 -4.57
N LEU A 199 15.08 -4.23 -4.22
CA LEU A 199 15.28 -4.74 -2.86
C LEU A 199 15.58 -3.59 -1.89
N THR A 200 15.13 -3.73 -0.65
CA THR A 200 15.57 -2.84 0.44
C THR A 200 17.05 -3.06 0.75
N ALA A 201 17.67 -2.10 1.45
CA ALA A 201 19.08 -2.22 1.83
C ALA A 201 19.37 -3.48 2.65
N SER A 202 18.45 -3.86 3.56
CA SER A 202 18.57 -5.08 4.35
C SER A 202 18.41 -6.35 3.51
N GLU A 203 17.47 -6.37 2.57
CA GLU A 203 17.25 -7.53 1.69
C GLU A 203 18.45 -7.72 0.75
N SER A 204 18.93 -6.64 0.14
CA SER A 204 20.13 -6.65 -0.71
C SER A 204 21.35 -7.17 0.05
N ALA A 205 21.59 -6.69 1.28
CA ALA A 205 22.69 -7.17 2.11
C ALA A 205 22.58 -8.68 2.41
N ALA A 206 21.38 -9.19 2.70
CA ALA A 206 21.15 -10.61 2.94
C ALA A 206 21.40 -11.46 1.68
N VAL A 207 20.96 -11.01 0.50
CA VAL A 207 21.26 -11.72 -0.76
C VAL A 207 22.76 -11.74 -1.03
N HIS A 208 23.47 -10.60 -0.87
CA HIS A 208 24.91 -10.55 -1.05
C HIS A 208 25.68 -11.43 -0.07
N ALA A 209 25.26 -11.46 1.20
CA ALA A 209 25.85 -12.36 2.20
C ALA A 209 25.68 -13.83 1.79
N ARG A 210 24.52 -14.18 1.21
CA ARG A 210 24.23 -15.53 0.73
C ARG A 210 25.07 -15.90 -0.49
N LEU A 211 25.17 -15.01 -1.49
CA LEU A 211 26.05 -15.18 -2.65
C LEU A 211 27.51 -15.39 -2.23
N ALA A 212 28.00 -14.59 -1.29
CA ALA A 212 29.36 -14.74 -0.76
C ALA A 212 29.56 -16.09 -0.05
N ALA A 213 28.53 -16.64 0.61
CA ALA A 213 28.60 -17.97 1.20
C ALA A 213 28.70 -19.08 0.13
N LEU A 214 27.93 -18.98 -0.95
CA LEU A 214 28.00 -19.92 -2.08
C LEU A 214 29.39 -19.93 -2.72
N HIS A 215 29.99 -18.75 -2.97
CA HIS A 215 31.34 -18.66 -3.54
C HIS A 215 32.43 -19.27 -2.65
N ARG A 216 32.28 -19.17 -1.32
CA ARG A 216 33.20 -19.82 -0.36
C ARG A 216 33.09 -21.34 -0.40
N ASN A 217 31.87 -21.87 -0.53
CA ASN A 217 31.67 -23.32 -0.62
C ASN A 217 32.28 -23.90 -1.91
N GLN A 218 32.18 -23.16 -3.02
CA GLN A 218 32.76 -23.57 -4.30
C GLN A 218 34.31 -23.51 -4.33
N SER A 219 34.94 -22.65 -3.52
CA SER A 219 36.41 -22.51 -3.48
C SER A 219 37.09 -23.48 -2.50
N GLY A 220 36.39 -23.93 -1.45
CA GLY A 220 36.90 -24.88 -0.46
C GLY A 220 36.73 -26.37 -0.82
N GLY A 221 36.00 -26.68 -1.89
CA GLY A 221 35.76 -28.06 -2.37
C GLY A 221 36.71 -28.55 -3.46
N LYS A 222 37.88 -27.90 -3.65
CA LYS A 222 38.91 -28.30 -4.61
C LYS A 222 40.10 -28.98 -3.95
#